data_AF-A0A2V9M553-F1
#
_entry.id   AF-A0A2V9M553-F1
#
_cell.length_a   1.000
_cell.length_b   1.000
_cell.length_c   1.000
_cell.angle_alpha   90.00
_cell.angle_beta   90.00
_cell.angle_gamma   90.00
#
_symmetry.space_group_name_H-M   'P 1'
#
loop_
_entity.id
_entity.type
_entity.pdbx_description
1 polymer ?
#
loop_
_entity_poly.entity_id
_entity_poly.type
_entity_poly.pdbx_seq_one_letter_code
_entity_poly.pdbx_strand_id
1 'polypeptide(L)'
;MGLEERPVGREESSLAERAGGGAAEEGASAVRLRRPERRQMAMVVECPDDLVSATHPVRRVAEVVEHLDVSGFCQPIKAREGVAGRDATDPSLLIALWLYACVRGIGSARELARRSSGI
;
A
#
# COMPACT_ATOMS: atom_id res chain seq x y z
N MET A 1 -22.69 -50.23 -29.79
CA MET A 1 -22.47 -50.34 -31.25
C MET A 1 -22.45 -48.90 -31.76
N GLY A 2 -21.29 -48.23 -31.72
CA GLY A 2 -20.31 -48.18 -32.83
C GLY A 2 -20.55 -46.88 -33.60
N LEU A 3 -19.91 -45.78 -33.19
CA LEU A 3 -18.76 -45.14 -33.86
C LEU A 3 -19.03 -44.69 -35.29
N GLU A 4 -19.07 -43.37 -35.51
CA GLU A 4 -18.39 -42.66 -36.61
C GLU A 4 -18.62 -41.15 -36.43
N GLU A 5 -17.67 -40.43 -35.81
CA GLU A 5 -16.53 -39.77 -36.47
C GLU A 5 -16.98 -38.71 -37.49
N ARG A 6 -16.86 -37.43 -37.12
CA ARG A 6 -16.70 -36.34 -38.08
C ARG A 6 -15.37 -35.63 -37.79
N PRO A 7 -14.44 -35.59 -38.75
CA PRO A 7 -13.10 -35.08 -38.56
C PRO A 7 -13.11 -33.54 -38.55
N VAL A 8 -12.45 -32.91 -37.58
CA VAL A 8 -12.05 -31.51 -37.72
C VAL A 8 -10.61 -31.49 -38.23
N GLY A 9 -10.48 -31.11 -39.49
CA GLY A 9 -9.23 -31.01 -40.20
C GLY A 9 -8.29 -29.99 -39.54
N ARG A 10 -7.02 -30.39 -39.46
CA ARG A 10 -5.89 -29.50 -39.33
C ARG A 10 -5.73 -28.76 -40.65
N GLU A 11 -5.91 -27.45 -40.66
CA GLU A 11 -5.32 -26.59 -41.68
C GLU A 11 -4.67 -25.39 -41.01
N GLU A 12 -3.35 -25.53 -40.85
CA GLU A 12 -2.42 -24.43 -40.76
C GLU A 12 -2.52 -23.62 -42.06
N SER A 13 -2.92 -22.35 -41.98
CA SER A 13 -2.67 -21.38 -43.04
C SER A 13 -2.05 -20.14 -42.41
N SER A 14 -0.72 -20.19 -42.40
CA SER A 14 0.14 -19.03 -42.35
C SER A 14 -0.13 -18.15 -43.56
N LEU A 15 -0.52 -16.90 -43.31
CA LEU A 15 -0.24 -15.78 -44.22
C LEU A 15 0.39 -14.68 -43.38
N ALA A 16 1.72 -14.71 -43.36
CA ALA A 16 2.53 -13.55 -43.08
C ALA A 16 2.15 -12.46 -44.09
N GLU A 17 1.81 -11.24 -43.63
CA GLU A 17 2.20 -10.07 -44.39
C GLU A 17 2.35 -8.79 -43.54
N ARG A 18 3.62 -8.37 -43.48
CA ARG A 18 4.13 -7.00 -43.52
C ARG A 18 4.12 -6.12 -42.28
N ALA A 19 5.32 -6.10 -41.71
CA ALA A 19 5.98 -4.93 -41.17
C ALA A 19 5.65 -3.63 -41.92
N GLY A 20 5.14 -2.66 -41.16
CA GLY A 20 5.20 -1.24 -41.46
C GLY A 20 5.75 -0.53 -40.23
N GLY A 21 7.06 -0.24 -40.25
CA GLY A 21 7.72 0.58 -39.25
C GLY A 21 7.37 2.06 -39.43
N GLY A 22 7.24 2.77 -38.31
CA GLY A 22 7.14 4.22 -38.25
C GLY A 22 7.46 4.64 -36.82
N ALA A 23 8.72 5.03 -36.60
CA ALA A 23 9.29 5.39 -35.32
C ALA A 23 8.86 6.80 -34.87
N ALA A 24 8.42 6.89 -33.61
CA ALA A 24 8.73 7.99 -32.71
C ALA A 24 8.76 7.37 -31.30
N GLU A 25 9.95 6.93 -30.89
CA GLU A 25 10.26 6.58 -29.51
C GLU A 25 10.31 7.85 -28.66
N GLU A 26 9.36 8.00 -27.74
CA GLU A 26 9.59 8.64 -26.44
C GLU A 26 9.76 7.51 -25.41
N GLY A 27 10.95 7.47 -24.81
CA GLY A 27 11.44 6.41 -23.92
C GLY A 27 10.59 6.22 -22.65
N ALA A 28 10.49 4.96 -22.22
CA ALA A 28 9.44 4.37 -21.39
C ALA A 28 9.27 4.84 -19.93
N SER A 29 8.07 4.59 -19.37
CA SER A 29 8.00 3.92 -18.05
C SER A 29 7.08 2.70 -18.08
N ALA A 30 7.62 1.57 -17.65
CA ALA A 30 6.98 0.30 -17.33
C ALA A 30 7.42 -0.07 -15.88
N VAL A 31 6.85 -1.05 -15.16
CA VAL A 31 5.53 -1.03 -14.51
C VAL A 31 5.76 -1.17 -12.99
N ARG A 32 5.04 -0.45 -12.11
CA ARG A 32 5.07 -0.69 -10.64
C ARG A 32 4.18 -1.89 -10.29
N LEU A 33 4.77 -3.03 -9.94
CA LEU A 33 4.02 -4.27 -9.73
C LEU A 33 4.25 -4.86 -8.33
N ARG A 34 3.22 -4.82 -7.48
CA ARG A 34 3.04 -5.83 -6.43
C ARG A 34 2.59 -7.13 -7.13
N ARG A 35 3.26 -8.26 -6.91
CA ARG A 35 2.87 -9.57 -7.49
C ARG A 35 2.92 -10.66 -6.41
N PRO A 36 2.28 -11.82 -6.63
CA PRO A 36 0.83 -11.98 -6.72
C PRO A 36 0.40 -13.11 -5.77
N GLU A 37 -0.55 -12.87 -4.86
CA GLU A 37 -1.14 -14.00 -4.11
C GLU A 37 -2.60 -14.18 -4.51
N ARG A 38 -2.82 -15.14 -5.41
CA ARG A 38 -4.06 -15.28 -6.19
C ARG A 38 -5.16 -16.02 -5.44
N ARG A 39 -4.91 -16.37 -4.19
CA ARG A 39 -5.91 -16.92 -3.27
C ARG A 39 -5.79 -16.32 -1.88
N GLN A 40 -5.15 -15.15 -1.76
CA GLN A 40 -5.04 -14.47 -0.48
C GLN A 40 -6.43 -14.14 0.02
N MET A 41 -6.91 -14.91 1.00
CA MET A 41 -8.14 -14.60 1.73
C MET A 41 -7.74 -14.30 3.18
N ALA A 42 -7.98 -13.06 3.59
CA ALA A 42 -7.93 -12.64 4.97
C ALA A 42 -9.16 -11.77 5.22
N MET A 43 -10.06 -12.22 6.09
CA MET A 43 -11.09 -11.38 6.67
C MET A 43 -10.68 -11.14 8.13
N VAL A 44 -10.18 -9.94 8.40
CA VAL A 44 -9.81 -9.50 9.74
C VAL A 44 -10.87 -8.50 10.17
N VAL A 45 -11.74 -8.91 11.09
CA VAL A 45 -12.79 -8.06 11.66
C VAL A 45 -12.26 -7.53 12.99
N GLU A 46 -11.42 -6.50 12.89
CA GLU A 46 -10.83 -5.84 14.05
C GLU A 46 -11.01 -4.34 13.92
N CYS A 47 -11.39 -3.71 15.04
CA CYS A 47 -11.29 -2.27 15.18
C CYS A 47 -9.90 -1.95 15.76
N PRO A 48 -9.09 -1.08 15.14
CA PRO A 48 -7.82 -0.65 15.72
C PRO A 48 -7.96 -0.09 17.14
N ASP A 49 -9.10 0.55 17.43
CA ASP A 49 -9.39 1.05 18.77
C ASP A 49 -9.60 -0.08 19.79
N ASP A 50 -10.03 -1.28 19.39
CA ASP A 50 -10.21 -2.41 20.31
C ASP A 50 -8.88 -3.11 20.62
N LEU A 51 -7.83 -2.88 19.82
CA LEU A 51 -6.51 -3.49 20.02
C LEU A 51 -5.75 -2.91 21.22
N VAL A 52 -6.18 -1.75 21.71
CA VAL A 52 -5.52 -1.04 22.81
C VAL A 52 -6.46 -1.00 24.01
N SER A 53 -6.01 -1.40 25.20
CA SER A 53 -6.89 -1.33 26.39
C SER A 53 -7.31 0.12 26.69
N ALA A 54 -8.51 0.31 27.25
CA ALA A 54 -9.03 1.63 27.63
C ALA A 54 -8.12 2.37 28.64
N THR A 55 -7.35 1.63 29.44
CA THR A 55 -6.43 2.18 30.44
C THR A 55 -5.00 2.33 29.92
N HIS A 56 -4.71 1.99 28.66
CA HIS A 56 -3.36 2.05 28.12
C HIS A 56 -2.89 3.51 27.98
N PRO A 57 -1.67 3.86 28.44
CA PRO A 57 -1.17 5.24 28.43
C PRO A 57 -1.15 5.92 27.05
N VAL A 58 -1.08 5.14 25.96
CA VAL A 58 -1.10 5.68 24.59
C VAL A 58 -2.40 6.43 24.27
N ARG A 59 -3.53 6.10 24.91
CA ARG A 59 -4.81 6.79 24.69
C ARG A 59 -4.76 8.24 25.14
N ARG A 60 -4.15 8.49 26.30
CA ARG A 60 -3.88 9.86 26.78
C ARG A 60 -2.98 10.63 25.81
N VAL A 61 -1.99 9.95 25.22
CA VAL A 61 -1.12 10.59 24.21
C VAL A 61 -1.92 10.95 22.95
N ALA A 62 -2.79 10.06 22.47
CA ALA A 62 -3.67 10.33 21.34
C ALA A 62 -4.61 11.51 21.62
N GLU A 63 -5.28 11.53 22.77
CA GLU A 63 -6.13 12.65 23.22
C GLU A 63 -5.36 13.97 23.23
N VAL A 64 -4.12 13.99 23.72
CA VAL A 64 -3.29 15.20 23.70
C VAL A 64 -3.01 15.67 22.27
N VAL A 65 -2.69 14.75 21.36
CA VAL A 65 -2.37 15.08 19.97
C VAL A 65 -3.59 15.61 19.22
N GLU A 66 -4.80 15.14 19.52
CA GLU A 66 -6.04 15.66 18.93
C GLU A 66 -6.26 17.16 19.18
N HIS A 67 -5.67 17.71 20.25
CA HIS A 67 -5.77 19.13 20.59
C HIS A 67 -4.61 19.96 20.03
N LEU A 68 -3.64 19.36 19.35
CA LEU A 68 -2.51 20.08 18.77
C LEU A 68 -2.85 20.59 17.37
N ASP A 69 -2.41 21.81 17.07
CA ASP A 69 -2.41 22.30 15.70
C ASP A 69 -1.25 21.65 14.91
N VAL A 70 -1.59 20.67 14.09
CA VAL A 70 -0.64 19.96 13.21
C VAL A 70 -0.62 20.51 11.78
N SER A 71 -1.37 21.59 11.50
CA SER A 71 -1.56 22.11 10.14
C SER A 71 -0.23 22.45 9.44
N GLY A 72 0.76 22.95 10.19
CA GLY A 72 2.10 23.24 9.70
C GLY A 72 2.84 22.02 9.15
N PHE A 73 2.63 20.83 9.73
CA PHE A 73 3.20 19.57 9.22
C PHE A 73 2.49 19.08 7.96
N CYS A 74 1.21 19.44 7.79
CA CYS A 74 0.43 19.08 6.60
C CYS A 74 0.76 19.96 5.38
N GLN A 75 1.26 21.18 5.56
CA GLN A 75 1.59 22.09 4.45
C GLN A 75 2.58 21.51 3.43
N PRO A 76 3.75 20.96 3.82
CA PRO A 76 4.72 20.44 2.85
C PRO A 76 4.31 19.13 2.16
N ILE A 77 3.21 18.48 2.59
CA ILE A 77 2.75 17.21 2.02
C ILE A 77 2.25 17.42 0.59
N LYS A 78 2.78 16.63 -0.35
CA LYS A 78 2.42 16.67 -1.78
C LYS A 78 1.33 15.66 -2.16
N ALA A 79 1.07 14.66 -1.31
CA ALA A 79 -0.05 13.74 -1.46
C ALA A 79 -1.34 14.53 -1.18
N ARG A 80 -2.03 14.91 -2.25
CA ARG A 80 -3.28 15.69 -2.22
C ARG A 80 -4.35 14.89 -2.95
N GLU A 81 -5.60 15.18 -2.64
CA GLU A 81 -6.73 14.61 -3.36
C GLU A 81 -6.57 14.84 -4.88
N GLY A 82 -6.78 13.79 -5.67
CA GLY A 82 -6.61 13.83 -7.12
C GLY A 82 -5.16 13.78 -7.64
N VAL A 83 -4.14 13.74 -6.78
CA VAL A 83 -2.74 13.61 -7.19
C VAL A 83 -2.28 12.15 -7.10
N ALA A 84 -1.68 11.65 -8.18
CA ALA A 84 -1.14 10.29 -8.20
C ALA A 84 0.01 10.11 -7.20
N GLY A 85 -0.07 9.08 -6.36
CA GLY A 85 0.93 8.81 -5.32
C GLY A 85 0.42 7.84 -4.26
N ARG A 86 1.28 7.46 -3.32
CA ARG A 86 0.84 6.81 -2.08
C ARG A 86 0.42 7.90 -1.10
N ASP A 87 -0.62 7.65 -0.33
CA ASP A 87 -1.01 8.51 0.79
C ASP A 87 0.19 8.75 1.73
N ALA A 88 0.32 9.98 2.19
CA ALA A 88 1.26 10.30 3.24
C ALA A 88 0.78 9.70 4.56
N THR A 89 1.72 9.38 5.44
CA THR A 89 1.40 9.08 6.83
C THR A 89 0.90 10.35 7.52
N ASP A 90 -0.21 10.25 8.25
CA ASP A 90 -0.75 11.36 9.03
C ASP A 90 0.30 11.89 10.03
N PRO A 91 0.65 13.19 9.99
CA PRO A 91 1.54 13.80 10.98
C PRO A 91 1.11 13.57 12.44
N SER A 92 -0.19 13.54 12.72
CA SER A 92 -0.71 13.29 14.08
C SER A 92 -0.25 11.92 14.59
N LEU A 93 -0.29 10.89 13.74
CA LEU A 93 0.18 9.55 14.09
C LEU A 93 1.67 9.54 14.42
N LEU A 94 2.49 10.26 13.65
CA LEU A 94 3.93 10.34 13.87
C LEU A 94 4.27 11.08 15.17
N ILE A 95 3.55 12.17 15.47
CA ILE A 95 3.70 12.92 16.72
C ILE A 95 3.27 12.08 17.91
N ALA A 96 2.13 11.38 17.83
CA ALA A 96 1.66 10.49 18.87
C ALA A 96 2.67 9.37 19.15
N LEU A 97 3.22 8.76 18.11
CA LEU A 97 4.25 7.73 18.23
C LEU A 97 5.52 8.27 18.90
N TRP A 98 5.95 9.48 18.53
CA TRP A 98 7.11 10.14 19.13
C TRP A 98 6.88 10.49 20.61
N LEU A 99 5.76 11.12 20.96
CA LEU A 99 5.41 11.45 22.34
C LEU A 99 5.31 10.19 23.21
N TYR A 100 4.68 9.13 22.69
CA TYR A 100 4.62 7.86 23.39
C TYR A 100 6.01 7.25 23.61
N ALA A 101 6.92 7.36 22.64
CA ALA A 101 8.30 6.95 22.80
C ALA A 101 9.01 7.75 23.91
N CYS A 102 8.79 9.06 23.99
CA CYS A 102 9.31 9.91 25.08
C CYS A 102 8.79 9.46 26.46
N VAL A 103 7.49 9.22 26.61
CA VAL A 103 6.89 8.68 27.85
C VAL A 103 7.52 7.34 28.25
N ARG A 104 7.91 6.53 27.26
CA ARG A 104 8.55 5.21 27.44
C ARG A 104 10.08 5.29 27.61
N GLY A 105 10.70 6.47 27.55
CA GLY A 105 12.15 6.65 27.63
C GLY A 105 12.92 6.18 26.40
N ILE A 106 12.27 6.08 25.23
CA ILE A 106 12.88 5.61 23.98
C ILE A 106 13.28 6.84 23.15
N GLY A 107 14.59 7.17 23.14
CA GLY A 107 15.12 8.30 22.36
C GLY A 107 15.60 7.96 20.95
N SER A 108 15.62 6.67 20.56
CA SER A 108 16.18 6.22 19.28
C SER A 108 15.10 5.88 18.26
N ALA A 109 15.09 6.62 17.14
CA ALA A 109 14.17 6.36 16.03
C ALA A 109 14.36 4.96 15.42
N ARG A 110 15.59 4.43 15.41
CA ARG A 110 15.86 3.06 14.94
C ARG A 110 15.29 2.00 15.87
N GLU A 111 15.37 2.23 17.18
CA GLU A 111 14.75 1.35 18.17
C GLU A 111 13.23 1.41 18.09
N LEU A 112 12.66 2.61 17.91
CA LEU A 112 11.24 2.80 17.70
C LEU A 112 10.73 2.05 16.47
N ALA A 113 11.43 2.17 15.33
CA ALA A 113 11.09 1.46 14.11
C ALA A 113 11.11 -0.06 14.28
N ARG A 114 12.08 -0.62 15.03
CA ARG A 114 12.09 -2.06 15.33
C ARG A 114 10.89 -2.49 16.15
N ARG A 115 10.49 -1.69 17.14
CA ARG A 115 9.33 -2.00 18.01
C ARG A 115 8.00 -1.85 17.29
N SER A 116 7.92 -1.02 16.25
CA SER A 116 6.70 -0.80 15.48
C SER A 116 6.62 -1.63 14.19
N SER A 117 7.73 -2.20 13.71
CA SER A 117 7.80 -2.96 12.44
C SER A 117 7.50 -4.46 12.60
N GLY A 118 7.21 -4.92 13.81
CA GLY A 118 6.95 -6.33 14.13
C GLY A 118 5.47 -6.73 14.12
N ILE A 119 4.59 -5.86 13.63
CA ILE A 119 3.16 -6.10 13.37
C ILE A 119 2.99 -6.12 11.86
#